data_AF-A0A957Z940-F1
#
_entry.id   AF-A0A957Z940-F1
#
_cell.length_a   1.000
_cell.length_b   1.000
_cell.length_c   1.000
_cell.angle_alpha   90.00
_cell.angle_beta   90.00
_cell.angle_gamma   90.00
#
_symmetry.space_group_name_H-M   'P 1'
#
loop_
_entity.id
_entity.type
_entity.pdbx_description
1 polymer ?
#
loop_
_entity_poly.entity_id
_entity_poly.type
_entity_poly.pdbx_seq_one_letter_code
_entity_poly.pdbx_strand_id
1 'polypeptide(L)'
;FVRKFSDQLYAIYESSYSLFPPSPRLSSLSLGIIAWGTSGLAFGVVLVGFGAPMTWETFFMAVFIFNISTVIGAVVALPGGLGGFEGSAVFWVVRLFGMSTATATASALVIRFCTLWLNVAIGFVSFLLWHDLLAGAENVDRKSALALEPPGQPTVD
;
A
#
# COMPACT_ATOMS: atom_id res chain seq x y z
N PHE A 1 -7.64 -37.11 6.58
CA PHE A 1 -6.83 -36.01 5.99
C PHE A 1 -7.58 -35.32 4.84
N VAL A 2 -8.01 -36.06 3.81
CA VAL A 2 -8.71 -35.50 2.62
C VAL A 2 -10.02 -34.74 2.94
N ARG A 3 -10.86 -35.24 3.86
CA ARG A 3 -12.12 -34.56 4.26
C ARG A 3 -11.92 -33.17 4.86
N LYS A 4 -10.92 -33.02 5.74
CA LYS A 4 -10.63 -31.76 6.44
C LYS A 4 -10.16 -30.65 5.48
N PHE A 5 -9.44 -31.03 4.42
CA PHE A 5 -9.01 -30.13 3.36
C PHE A 5 -10.19 -29.68 2.48
N SER A 6 -11.16 -30.59 2.25
CA SER A 6 -12.38 -30.26 1.51
C SER A 6 -13.28 -29.29 2.26
N ASP A 7 -13.40 -29.47 3.59
CA ASP A 7 -14.17 -28.57 4.45
C ASP A 7 -13.52 -27.18 4.54
N GLN A 8 -12.18 -27.11 4.61
CA GLN A 8 -11.44 -25.83 4.55
C GLN A 8 -11.58 -25.13 3.20
N LEU A 9 -11.52 -25.86 2.08
CA LEU A 9 -11.73 -25.28 0.75
C LEU A 9 -13.18 -24.80 0.59
N TYR A 10 -14.16 -25.51 1.13
CA TYR A 10 -15.57 -25.07 1.13
C TYR A 10 -15.78 -23.82 1.99
N ALA A 11 -15.18 -23.75 3.17
CA ALA A 11 -15.23 -22.57 4.03
C ALA A 11 -14.55 -21.35 3.38
N ILE A 12 -13.43 -21.55 2.67
CA ILE A 12 -12.77 -20.50 1.87
C ILE A 12 -13.64 -20.08 0.68
N TYR A 13 -14.31 -21.03 0.03
CA TYR A 13 -15.19 -20.78 -1.11
C TYR A 13 -16.44 -19.99 -0.71
N GLU A 14 -17.15 -20.39 0.36
CA GLU A 14 -18.29 -19.64 0.90
C GLU A 14 -17.90 -18.24 1.38
N SER A 15 -16.77 -18.10 2.09
CA SER A 15 -16.29 -16.81 2.57
C SER A 15 -15.90 -15.89 1.41
N SER A 16 -15.29 -16.43 0.35
CA SER A 16 -14.96 -15.70 -0.87
C SER A 16 -16.24 -15.27 -1.61
N TYR A 17 -17.26 -16.12 -1.66
CA TYR A 17 -18.53 -15.82 -2.31
C TYR A 17 -19.30 -14.73 -1.57
N SER A 18 -19.28 -14.75 -0.23
CA SER A 18 -19.89 -13.70 0.61
C SER A 18 -19.13 -12.36 0.57
N LEU A 19 -17.82 -12.37 0.27
CA LEU A 19 -17.00 -11.17 0.09
C LEU A 19 -17.09 -10.57 -1.32
N PHE A 20 -17.72 -11.27 -2.26
CA PHE A 20 -17.89 -10.84 -3.65
C PHE A 20 -19.35 -10.46 -4.01
N PRO A 21 -20.11 -9.68 -3.21
CA PRO A 21 -21.30 -9.07 -3.78
C PRO A 21 -20.85 -8.18 -4.96
N PRO A 22 -21.50 -8.29 -6.14
CA PRO A 22 -21.02 -7.65 -7.37
C PRO A 22 -21.06 -6.12 -7.36
N SER A 23 -21.72 -5.53 -6.37
CA SER A 23 -22.10 -4.11 -6.36
C SER A 23 -21.02 -3.13 -5.89
N PRO A 24 -20.16 -3.42 -4.88
CA PRO A 24 -19.10 -2.48 -4.47
C PRO A 24 -17.81 -2.56 -5.31
N ARG A 25 -17.65 -3.59 -6.16
CA ARG A 25 -16.36 -3.89 -6.83
C ARG A 25 -15.87 -2.77 -7.76
N LEU A 26 -16.77 -2.06 -8.42
CA LEU A 26 -16.40 -0.95 -9.30
C LEU A 26 -15.88 0.25 -8.52
N SER A 27 -16.50 0.58 -7.38
CA SER A 27 -16.08 1.72 -6.57
C SER A 27 -14.64 1.57 -6.06
N SER A 28 -14.29 0.40 -5.54
CA SER A 28 -12.93 0.11 -5.07
C SER A 28 -11.92 0.10 -6.22
N LEU A 29 -12.30 -0.41 -7.39
CA LEU A 29 -11.42 -0.42 -8.56
C LEU A 29 -11.16 0.99 -9.08
N SER A 30 -12.20 1.82 -9.18
CA SER A 30 -12.08 3.23 -9.59
C SER A 30 -11.21 4.01 -8.62
N LEU A 31 -11.39 3.82 -7.30
CA LEU A 31 -10.53 4.45 -6.29
C LEU A 31 -9.06 4.01 -6.43
N GLY A 32 -8.83 2.72 -6.71
CA GLY A 32 -7.49 2.22 -7.01
C GLY A 32 -6.87 2.91 -8.23
N ILE A 33 -7.59 2.95 -9.35
CA ILE A 33 -7.13 3.60 -10.59
C ILE A 33 -6.79 5.07 -10.36
N ILE A 34 -7.65 5.80 -9.62
CA ILE A 34 -7.42 7.21 -9.30
C ILE A 34 -6.18 7.36 -8.40
N ALA A 35 -6.01 6.52 -7.38
CA ALA A 35 -4.87 6.59 -6.47
C ALA A 35 -3.53 6.30 -7.18
N TRP A 36 -3.48 5.22 -7.97
CA TRP A 36 -2.29 4.85 -8.75
C TRP A 36 -2.00 5.84 -9.88
N GLY A 37 -3.05 6.34 -10.56
CA GLY A 37 -2.94 7.37 -11.59
C GLY A 37 -2.38 8.69 -11.03
N THR A 38 -2.87 9.13 -9.87
CA THR A 38 -2.38 10.34 -9.18
C THR A 38 -0.91 10.21 -8.81
N SER A 39 -0.47 9.03 -8.40
CA SER A 39 0.95 8.76 -8.07
C SER A 39 1.84 8.86 -9.31
N GLY A 40 1.38 8.36 -10.46
CA GLY A 40 2.05 8.52 -11.74
C GLY A 40 2.12 9.98 -12.22
N LEU A 41 1.04 10.74 -12.02
CA LEU A 41 1.01 12.18 -12.31
C LEU A 41 1.99 12.96 -11.42
N ALA A 42 2.05 12.64 -10.13
CA ALA A 42 3.02 13.22 -9.20
C ALA A 42 4.46 12.94 -9.66
N PHE A 43 4.75 11.74 -10.17
CA PHE A 43 6.06 11.44 -10.77
C PHE A 43 6.33 12.31 -12.00
N GLY A 44 5.33 12.57 -12.85
CA GLY A 44 5.45 13.50 -13.97
C GLY A 44 5.80 14.92 -13.54
N VAL A 45 5.19 15.42 -12.45
CA VAL A 45 5.53 16.73 -11.87
C VAL A 45 6.99 16.76 -11.39
N VAL A 46 7.46 15.70 -10.74
CA VAL A 46 8.87 15.58 -10.33
C VAL A 46 9.80 15.62 -11.55
N LEU A 47 9.48 14.88 -12.61
CA LEU A 47 10.28 14.89 -13.84
C LEU A 47 10.35 16.27 -14.49
N VAL A 48 9.23 17.00 -14.55
CA VAL A 48 9.22 18.40 -15.04
C VAL A 48 10.09 19.30 -14.17
N GLY A 49 10.06 19.13 -12.84
CA GLY A 49 10.94 19.85 -11.92
C GLY A 49 12.43 19.59 -12.13
N PHE A 50 12.78 18.42 -12.68
CA PHE A 50 14.15 18.05 -13.05
C PHE A 50 14.53 18.41 -14.49
N GLY A 51 13.67 19.12 -15.23
CA GLY A 51 13.95 19.63 -16.58
C GLY A 51 13.30 18.86 -17.72
N ALA A 52 12.36 17.95 -17.45
CA ALA A 52 11.57 17.33 -18.50
C ALA A 52 10.57 18.35 -19.11
N PRO A 53 10.26 18.24 -20.42
CA PRO A 53 9.31 19.14 -21.05
C PRO A 53 7.91 18.96 -20.45
N MET A 54 7.24 20.08 -20.17
CA MET A 54 5.88 20.10 -19.64
C MET A 54 4.86 19.85 -20.78
N THR A 55 4.78 18.61 -21.24
CA THR A 55 3.84 18.16 -22.28
C THR A 55 2.94 17.05 -21.74
N TRP A 56 1.76 16.87 -22.34
CA TRP A 56 0.87 15.77 -21.96
C TRP A 56 1.52 14.39 -22.16
N GLU A 57 2.39 14.27 -23.16
CA GLU A 57 3.19 13.08 -23.42
C GLU A 57 4.06 12.70 -22.20
N THR A 58 4.74 13.68 -21.60
CA THR A 58 5.56 13.47 -20.39
C THR A 58 4.73 12.88 -19.25
N PHE A 59 3.52 13.38 -19.03
CA PHE A 59 2.65 12.87 -17.96
C PHE A 59 2.17 11.44 -18.23
N PHE A 60 1.77 11.12 -19.47
CA PHE A 60 1.36 9.75 -19.82
C PHE A 60 2.53 8.76 -19.71
N MET A 61 3.71 9.15 -20.18
CA MET A 61 4.93 8.36 -20.01
C MET A 61 5.28 8.19 -18.53
N ALA A 62 5.21 9.24 -17.72
CA ALA A 62 5.49 9.17 -16.28
C ALA A 62 4.55 8.20 -15.56
N VAL A 63 3.24 8.24 -15.86
CA VAL A 63 2.26 7.29 -15.32
C VAL A 63 2.61 5.85 -15.72
N PHE A 64 2.95 5.63 -16.99
CA PHE A 64 3.36 4.31 -17.46
C PHE A 64 4.61 3.79 -16.73
N ILE A 65 5.67 4.60 -16.68
CA ILE A 65 6.93 4.26 -16.01
C ILE A 65 6.68 3.94 -14.54
N PHE A 66 5.96 4.80 -13.82
CA PHE A 66 5.68 4.62 -12.40
C PHE A 66 4.96 3.30 -12.12
N ASN A 67 3.94 2.96 -12.92
CA ASN A 67 3.16 1.73 -12.72
C ASN A 67 4.00 0.48 -13.05
N ILE A 68 4.71 0.46 -14.17
CA ILE A 68 5.59 -0.68 -14.54
C ILE A 68 6.71 -0.87 -13.52
N SER A 69 7.35 0.22 -13.09
CA SER A 69 8.39 0.16 -12.07
C SER A 69 7.83 -0.29 -10.73
N THR A 70 6.58 0.01 -10.40
CA THR A 70 5.94 -0.50 -9.18
C THR A 70 5.69 -2.00 -9.26
N VAL A 71 5.20 -2.50 -10.41
CA VAL A 71 5.05 -3.94 -10.64
C VAL A 71 6.39 -4.67 -10.55
N ILE A 72 7.43 -4.15 -11.21
CA ILE A 72 8.78 -4.72 -11.14
C ILE A 72 9.32 -4.64 -9.72
N GLY A 73 9.14 -3.52 -9.04
CA GLY A 73 9.51 -3.34 -7.64
C GLY A 73 8.85 -4.37 -6.72
N ALA A 74 7.59 -4.69 -6.94
CA ALA A 74 6.86 -5.70 -6.18
C ALA A 74 7.38 -7.13 -6.43
N VAL A 75 7.81 -7.43 -7.67
CA VAL A 75 8.40 -8.73 -8.01
C VAL A 75 9.82 -8.88 -7.45
N VAL A 76 10.61 -7.80 -7.49
CA VAL A 76 12.02 -7.83 -7.06
C VAL A 76 12.18 -7.73 -5.54
N ALA A 77 11.27 -7.03 -4.86
CA ALA A 77 11.15 -6.81 -3.41
C ALA A 77 12.30 -7.38 -2.55
N LEU A 78 13.49 -6.79 -2.70
CA LEU A 78 14.65 -7.10 -1.87
C LEU A 78 14.43 -6.55 -0.44
N PRO A 79 14.96 -7.21 0.60
CA PRO A 79 14.91 -6.67 1.97
C PRO A 79 15.65 -5.33 2.00
N GLY A 80 14.89 -4.23 2.11
CA GLY A 80 15.40 -2.85 2.03
C GLY A 80 14.74 -1.99 0.94
N GLY A 81 13.94 -2.55 0.02
CA GLY A 81 13.10 -1.80 -0.92
C GLY A 81 13.82 -1.01 -2.03
N LEU A 82 15.15 -0.92 -1.96
CA LEU A 82 16.01 -0.25 -2.94
C LEU A 82 16.37 -1.22 -4.06
N GLY A 83 16.23 -0.79 -5.32
CA GLY A 83 16.71 -1.53 -6.49
C GLY A 83 15.65 -1.93 -7.52
N GLY A 84 14.51 -2.50 -7.12
CA GLY A 84 13.50 -2.97 -8.09
C GLY A 84 12.78 -1.83 -8.81
N PHE A 85 12.14 -0.95 -8.04
CA PHE A 85 11.48 0.22 -8.59
C PHE A 85 12.48 1.23 -9.14
N GLU A 86 13.52 1.55 -8.37
CA GLU A 86 14.49 2.59 -8.74
C GLU A 86 15.25 2.22 -9.99
N GLY A 87 15.73 0.97 -10.10
CA GLY A 87 16.42 0.49 -11.28
C GLY A 87 15.53 0.54 -12.52
N SER A 88 14.26 0.11 -12.39
CA SER A 88 13.30 0.18 -13.50
C SER A 88 12.95 1.62 -13.89
N ALA A 89 12.71 2.49 -12.91
CA ALA A 89 12.34 3.88 -13.15
C ALA A 89 13.49 4.64 -13.81
N VAL A 90 14.72 4.47 -13.31
CA VAL A 90 15.93 5.05 -13.90
C VAL A 90 16.13 4.57 -15.32
N PHE A 91 16.02 3.25 -15.55
CA PHE A 91 16.15 2.66 -16.88
C PHE A 91 15.17 3.30 -17.88
N TRP A 92 13.89 3.37 -17.53
CA TRP A 92 12.87 3.93 -18.41
C TRP A 92 12.99 5.44 -18.60
N VAL A 93 13.31 6.20 -17.55
CA VAL A 93 13.48 7.65 -17.64
C VAL A 93 14.67 8.00 -18.53
N VAL A 94 15.81 7.34 -18.35
CA VAL A 94 16.98 7.53 -19.22
C VAL A 94 16.65 7.15 -20.66
N ARG A 95 15.91 6.06 -20.88
CA ARG A 95 15.60 5.58 -22.23
C ARG A 95 14.59 6.44 -22.97
N LEU A 96 13.55 6.94 -22.29
CA LEU A 96 12.44 7.66 -22.89
C LEU A 96 12.68 9.18 -22.93
N PHE A 97 13.31 9.74 -21.90
CA PHE A 97 13.55 11.19 -21.80
C PHE A 97 14.99 11.59 -22.13
N GLY A 98 15.91 10.64 -22.30
CA GLY A 98 17.32 10.94 -22.60
C GLY A 98 18.05 11.67 -21.47
N MET A 99 17.48 11.66 -20.26
CA MET A 99 18.04 12.35 -19.09
C MET A 99 19.29 11.64 -18.55
N SER A 100 20.11 12.40 -17.81
CA SER A 100 21.25 11.80 -17.11
C SER A 100 20.78 10.79 -16.06
N THR A 101 21.58 9.75 -15.83
CA THR A 101 21.29 8.75 -14.78
C THR A 101 21.16 9.41 -13.41
N ALA A 102 21.96 10.44 -13.11
CA ALA A 102 21.87 11.17 -11.85
C ALA A 102 20.49 11.84 -11.66
N THR A 103 19.99 12.50 -12.70
CA THR A 103 18.67 13.14 -12.71
C THR A 103 17.54 12.12 -12.56
N ALA A 104 17.64 10.99 -13.26
CA ALA A 104 16.65 9.92 -13.21
C ALA A 104 16.61 9.23 -11.84
N THR A 105 17.76 9.02 -11.20
CA THR A 105 17.83 8.46 -9.85
C THR A 105 17.29 9.45 -8.83
N ALA A 106 17.63 10.74 -8.96
CA ALA A 106 17.11 11.78 -8.08
C ALA A 106 15.59 11.89 -8.17
N SER A 107 15.00 11.87 -9.36
CA SER A 107 13.54 11.92 -9.52
C SER A 107 12.84 10.69 -8.92
N ALA A 108 13.42 9.49 -9.10
CA ALA A 108 12.90 8.26 -8.51
C ALA A 108 12.97 8.27 -6.96
N LEU A 109 14.06 8.79 -6.39
CA LEU A 109 14.21 8.92 -4.94
C LEU A 109 13.26 9.96 -4.36
N VAL A 110 13.10 11.11 -5.02
CA VAL A 110 12.20 12.17 -4.56
C VAL A 110 10.76 11.69 -4.53
N ILE A 111 10.27 11.03 -5.59
CA ILE A 111 8.89 10.51 -5.58
C ILE A 111 8.69 9.43 -4.51
N ARG A 112 9.69 8.59 -4.27
CA ARG A 112 9.64 7.56 -3.22
C ARG A 112 9.64 8.17 -1.83
N PHE A 113 10.44 9.19 -1.61
CA PHE A 113 10.43 9.96 -0.38
C PHE A 113 9.06 10.60 -0.16
N CYS A 114 8.51 11.31 -1.15
CA CYS A 114 7.20 11.95 -1.02
C CYS A 114 6.08 10.95 -0.75
N THR A 115 6.04 9.81 -1.44
CA THR A 115 4.98 8.80 -1.28
C THR A 115 5.09 8.01 0.02
N LEU A 116 6.31 7.66 0.46
CA LEU A 116 6.51 6.93 1.72
C LEU A 116 6.30 7.84 2.93
N TRP A 117 6.93 9.01 2.96
CA TRP A 117 6.86 9.90 4.12
C TRP A 117 5.50 10.54 4.31
N LEU A 118 4.75 10.79 3.22
CA LEU A 118 3.35 11.19 3.33
C LEU A 118 2.50 10.08 3.97
N ASN A 119 2.66 8.83 3.53
CA ASN A 119 1.93 7.70 4.10
C ASN A 119 2.30 7.47 5.57
N VAL A 120 3.58 7.59 5.93
CA VAL A 120 4.03 7.51 7.33
C VAL A 120 3.45 8.65 8.16
N ALA A 121 3.45 9.88 7.65
CA ALA A 121 2.85 11.03 8.35
C ALA A 121 1.34 10.82 8.55
N ILE A 122 0.61 10.36 7.54
CA ILE A 122 -0.82 10.04 7.64
C ILE A 122 -1.04 8.93 8.68
N GLY A 123 -0.24 7.87 8.65
CA GLY A 123 -0.30 6.78 9.63
C GLY A 123 -0.02 7.25 11.06
N PHE A 124 0.98 8.11 11.24
CA PHE A 124 1.34 8.70 12.52
C PHE A 124 0.25 9.63 13.06
N VAL A 125 -0.31 10.49 12.22
CA VAL A 125 -1.44 11.37 12.58
C VAL A 125 -2.68 10.55 12.96
N SER A 126 -2.98 9.49 12.20
CA SER A 126 -4.08 8.57 12.51
C SER A 126 -3.87 7.90 13.88
N PHE A 127 -2.65 7.42 14.15
CA PHE A 127 -2.28 6.82 15.43
C PHE A 127 -2.44 7.79 16.60
N LEU A 128 -2.02 9.05 16.44
CA LEU A 128 -2.16 10.08 17.48
C LEU A 128 -3.62 10.47 17.74
N LEU A 129 -4.46 10.51 16.70
CA LEU A 129 -5.87 10.90 16.82
C LEU A 129 -6.76 9.81 17.41
N TRP A 130 -6.44 8.54 17.17
CA TRP A 130 -7.28 7.38 17.56
C TRP A 130 -6.54 6.33 18.39
N HIS A 131 -5.56 6.76 19.19
CA HIS A 131 -4.86 5.88 20.13
C HIS A 131 -5.84 5.11 21.05
N ASP A 132 -6.94 5.75 21.45
CA ASP A 132 -7.96 5.18 22.33
C ASP A 132 -8.76 4.02 21.69
N LEU A 133 -8.84 3.95 20.36
CA LEU A 133 -9.61 2.90 19.67
C LEU A 133 -8.87 1.55 19.69
N LEU A 134 -7.53 1.58 19.71
CA LEU A 134 -6.67 0.40 19.85
C LEU A 134 -6.53 -0.03 21.31
N ALA A 135 -6.46 0.94 22.24
CA ALA A 135 -6.53 0.67 23.68
C ALA A 135 -7.91 0.11 24.12
N GLY A 136 -8.98 0.43 23.40
CA GLY A 136 -10.32 -0.10 23.62
C GLY A 136 -10.46 -1.60 23.35
N ALA A 137 -9.72 -2.16 22.39
CA ALA A 137 -9.75 -3.59 22.09
C ALA A 137 -9.22 -4.45 23.26
N GLU A 138 -8.18 -3.98 23.95
CA GLU A 138 -7.65 -4.60 25.17
C GLU A 138 -8.69 -4.59 26.31
N ASN A 139 -9.46 -3.50 26.41
CA ASN A 139 -10.48 -3.36 27.46
C ASN A 139 -11.71 -4.25 27.22
N VAL A 140 -12.10 -4.50 25.96
CA VAL A 140 -13.21 -5.43 25.65
C VAL A 140 -12.81 -6.87 25.95
N ASP A 141 -11.60 -7.29 25.59
CA ASP A 141 -11.08 -8.63 25.89
C ASP A 141 -10.96 -8.86 27.41
N ARG A 142 -10.40 -7.88 28.14
CA ARG A 142 -10.29 -7.93 29.61
C ARG A 142 -11.65 -7.99 30.31
N LYS A 143 -12.63 -7.21 29.86
CA LYS A 143 -13.99 -7.20 30.44
C LYS A 143 -14.75 -8.49 30.15
N SER A 144 -14.48 -9.11 28.99
CA SER A 144 -15.01 -10.43 28.61
C SER A 144 -14.38 -11.55 29.44
N ALA A 145 -13.07 -11.47 29.68
CA ALA A 145 -12.32 -12.42 30.52
C ALA A 145 -12.78 -12.36 31.99
N LEU A 146 -12.95 -11.15 32.55
CA LEU A 146 -13.46 -10.96 33.92
C LEU A 146 -14.94 -11.35 34.08
N ALA A 147 -15.74 -11.31 33.00
CA ALA A 147 -17.13 -11.76 33.01
C ALA A 147 -17.27 -13.30 32.99
N LEU A 148 -16.19 -14.02 32.66
CA LEU A 148 -16.12 -15.48 32.69
C LEU A 148 -15.55 -16.03 34.01
N GLU A 149 -14.99 -15.17 34.86
CA GLU A 149 -14.65 -15.55 36.24
C GLU A 149 -15.94 -15.52 37.10
N PRO A 150 -16.35 -16.66 37.69
CA PRO A 150 -17.50 -16.67 38.59
C PRO A 150 -17.19 -15.85 39.85
N PRO A 151 -18.17 -15.09 40.38
CA PRO A 151 -17.97 -14.28 41.57
C PRO A 151 -17.77 -15.20 42.79
N GLY A 152 -16.56 -15.17 43.34
CA GLY A 152 -16.24 -15.78 44.62
C GLY A 152 -15.60 -17.15 44.53
N GLN A 153 -14.28 -17.17 44.41
CA GLN A 153 -13.51 -18.17 45.15
C GLN A 153 -12.94 -17.46 46.38
N PRO A 154 -13.36 -17.82 47.61
CA PRO A 154 -12.83 -17.20 48.80
C PRO A 154 -11.34 -17.50 48.89
N THR A 155 -10.54 -16.46 49.14
CA THR A 155 -9.22 -16.59 49.73
C THR A 155 -9.39 -17.34 51.05
N VAL A 156 -9.07 -18.63 51.05
CA VAL A 156 -8.82 -19.38 52.27
C VAL A 156 -7.31 -19.48 52.39
N ASP A 157 -6.81 -18.81 53.43
CA ASP A 157 -5.51 -18.90 54.12
C ASP A 157 -4.46 -19.87 53.57
#